data_AF-A0A7X8EFA8-F1
#
_entry.id   AF-A0A7X8EFA8-F1
#
_cell.length_a   1.000
_cell.length_b   1.000
_cell.length_c   1.000
_cell.angle_alpha   90.00
_cell.angle_beta   90.00
_cell.angle_gamma   90.00
#
_symmetry.space_group_name_H-M   'P 1'
#
loop_
_entity.id
_entity.type
_entity.pdbx_description
1 polymer ?
#
loop_
_entity_poly.entity_id
_entity_poly.type
_entity_poly.pdbx_seq_one_letter_code
_entity_poly.pdbx_strand_id
1 'polypeptide(L)'
;MKTKETPKAINAQGAIADKDKGTIILLSRQQKMIYNLLLTGGHFGTIDFMQKLYIADPRRVIADLRKKGVKISDYWCTSAKNARYKKYYIKDTKR
;
A
#
# COMPACT_ATOMS: atom_id res chain seq x y z
N MET A 1 5.67 -35.86 4.41
CA MET A 1 6.34 -34.84 3.58
C MET A 1 5.51 -33.56 3.62
N LYS A 2 5.99 -32.50 4.29
CA LYS A 2 5.33 -31.18 4.32
C LYS A 2 6.28 -30.18 3.67
N THR A 3 5.97 -29.82 2.42
CA THR A 3 6.72 -28.83 1.65
C THR A 3 6.58 -27.48 2.32
N LYS A 4 7.70 -26.91 2.76
CA LYS A 4 7.79 -25.58 3.36
C LYS A 4 7.88 -24.57 2.22
N GLU A 5 6.89 -23.70 2.06
CA GLU A 5 6.96 -22.61 1.07
C GLU A 5 7.13 -21.26 1.77
N THR A 6 8.31 -20.68 1.55
CA THR A 6 8.87 -19.45 2.13
C THR A 6 8.23 -18.19 1.52
N PRO A 7 8.19 -17.01 2.20
CA PRO A 7 7.34 -15.90 1.78
C PRO A 7 7.92 -15.06 0.62
N LYS A 8 7.06 -14.82 -0.38
CA LYS A 8 6.94 -13.66 -1.29
C LYS A 8 8.20 -12.79 -1.47
N ALA A 9 8.98 -13.07 -2.51
CA ALA A 9 9.91 -12.12 -3.09
C ALA A 9 9.16 -11.14 -4.03
N ILE A 10 9.23 -9.86 -3.70
CA ILE A 10 8.94 -8.75 -4.61
C ILE A 10 10.15 -8.59 -5.52
N ASN A 11 9.98 -8.78 -6.83
CA ASN A 11 11.04 -8.47 -7.79
C ASN A 11 11.29 -6.96 -7.77
N ALA A 12 12.56 -6.54 -7.85
CA ALA A 12 13.05 -5.17 -7.72
C ALA A 12 12.40 -4.11 -8.65
N GLN A 13 11.55 -4.54 -9.61
CA GLN A 13 10.91 -3.71 -10.61
C GLN A 13 9.51 -3.19 -10.24
N GLY A 14 8.95 -3.49 -9.06
CA GLY A 14 7.68 -2.91 -8.61
C GLY A 14 6.46 -3.37 -9.41
N ALA A 15 6.48 -4.65 -9.80
CA ALA A 15 5.33 -5.38 -10.30
C ALA A 15 4.65 -6.11 -9.13
N ILE A 16 3.32 -5.99 -9.04
CA ILE A 16 2.53 -6.82 -8.13
C ILE A 16 1.98 -7.99 -8.94
N ALA A 17 2.27 -9.22 -8.53
CA ALA A 17 1.66 -10.40 -9.15
C ALA A 17 0.29 -10.64 -8.52
N ASP A 18 -0.76 -10.55 -9.34
CA ASP A 18 -2.09 -11.02 -8.95
C ASP A 18 -2.10 -12.56 -8.99
N LYS A 19 -2.32 -13.20 -7.83
CA LYS A 19 -2.24 -14.67 -7.69
C LYS A 19 -3.40 -15.41 -8.37
N ASP A 20 -4.51 -14.72 -8.65
CA ASP A 20 -5.71 -15.33 -9.24
C ASP A 20 -5.67 -15.33 -10.77
N LYS A 21 -4.99 -14.35 -11.40
CA LYS A 21 -5.00 -14.20 -12.86
C LYS A 21 -3.64 -14.31 -13.55
N GLY A 22 -2.55 -14.52 -12.81
CA GLY A 22 -1.20 -14.51 -13.39
C GLY A 22 -0.83 -13.17 -14.06
N THR A 23 -1.55 -12.09 -13.72
CA THR A 23 -1.38 -10.78 -14.35
C THR A 23 -0.34 -9.95 -13.60
N ILE A 24 0.62 -9.41 -14.34
CA ILE A 24 1.65 -8.50 -13.81
C ILE A 24 1.05 -7.09 -13.77
N ILE A 25 0.82 -6.56 -12.56
CA ILE A 25 0.32 -5.19 -12.37
C ILE A 25 1.50 -4.22 -12.41
N LEU A 26 1.56 -3.39 -13.44
CA LEU A 26 2.56 -2.32 -13.56
C LEU A 26 2.17 -1.11 -12.70
N LEU A 27 3.03 -0.70 -11.77
CA LEU A 27 2.84 0.49 -10.94
C LEU A 27 3.60 1.70 -11.49
N SER A 28 3.03 2.89 -11.36
CA SER A 28 3.75 4.15 -11.60
C SER A 28 4.75 4.44 -10.46
N ARG A 29 5.66 5.40 -10.66
CA ARG A 29 6.66 5.77 -9.63
C ARG A 29 6.01 6.12 -8.28
N GLN A 30 4.99 6.97 -8.28
CA GLN A 30 4.28 7.37 -7.05
C GLN A 30 3.54 6.20 -6.41
N GLN A 31 2.95 5.32 -7.22
CA GLN A 31 2.28 4.11 -6.73
C GLN A 31 3.25 3.16 -6.05
N LYS A 32 4.44 2.94 -6.65
CA LYS A 32 5.51 2.12 -6.04
C LYS A 32 5.96 2.70 -4.70
N MET A 33 6.17 4.01 -4.62
CA MET A 33 6.61 4.67 -3.38
C MET A 33 5.59 4.49 -2.24
N ILE A 34 4.31 4.76 -2.49
CA ILE A 34 3.25 4.56 -1.48
C ILE A 34 3.13 3.08 -1.12
N TYR A 35 3.12 2.19 -2.11
CA TYR A 35 3.00 0.75 -1.88
C TYR A 35 4.16 0.22 -1.02
N ASN A 36 5.40 0.57 -1.35
CA ASN A 36 6.58 0.17 -0.57
C ASN A 36 6.55 0.72 0.84
N LEU A 37 6.11 1.98 1.04
CA LEU A 37 5.94 2.53 2.38
C LEU A 37 4.87 1.75 3.17
N LEU A 38 3.74 1.41 2.56
CA LEU A 38 2.69 0.62 3.21
C LEU A 38 3.13 -0.82 3.54
N LEU A 39 4.00 -1.41 2.73
CA LEU A 39 4.59 -2.73 2.99
C LEU A 39 5.47 -2.79 4.25
N THR A 40 5.92 -1.64 4.77
CA THR A 40 6.63 -1.60 6.07
C THR A 40 5.73 -1.96 7.25
N GLY A 41 4.40 -2.09 7.04
CA GLY A 41 3.43 -2.43 8.08
C GLY A 41 2.91 -1.23 8.87
N GLY A 42 3.40 -0.02 8.60
CA GLY A 42 2.94 1.21 9.25
C GLY A 42 1.55 1.67 8.80
N HIS A 43 0.90 2.48 9.65
CA HIS A 43 -0.39 3.11 9.36
C HIS A 43 -0.15 4.60 9.05
N PHE A 44 -0.30 5.00 7.79
CA PHE A 44 0.10 6.33 7.32
C PHE A 44 -1.10 7.16 6.88
N GLY A 45 -1.12 8.44 7.29
CA GLY A 45 -2.09 9.43 6.84
C GLY A 45 -1.60 10.21 5.61
N THR A 46 -2.46 11.09 5.09
CA THR A 46 -2.11 11.98 3.96
C THR A 46 -0.86 12.81 4.24
N ILE A 47 -0.74 13.36 5.46
CA ILE A 47 0.42 14.18 5.87
C ILE A 47 1.71 13.37 5.85
N ASP A 48 1.69 12.12 6.35
CA ASP A 48 2.85 11.23 6.33
C ASP A 48 3.35 11.00 4.89
N PHE A 49 2.45 10.77 3.94
CA PHE A 49 2.82 10.58 2.54
C PHE A 49 3.40 11.85 1.92
N MET A 50 2.83 13.02 2.23
CA MET A 50 3.35 14.31 1.75
C MET A 50 4.75 14.58 2.30
N GLN A 51 4.98 14.36 3.59
CA GLN A 51 6.27 14.62 4.24
C GLN A 51 7.35 13.61 3.85
N LYS A 52 7.01 12.33 3.74
CA LYS A 52 7.99 11.26 3.48
C LYS A 52 8.27 11.04 2.00
N LEU A 53 7.25 11.21 1.15
CA LEU A 53 7.32 10.84 -0.27
C LEU A 53 7.16 12.02 -1.22
N TYR A 54 6.85 13.23 -0.71
CA TYR A 54 6.62 14.44 -1.51
C TYR A 54 5.55 14.26 -2.60
N ILE A 55 4.49 13.50 -2.28
CA ILE A 55 3.36 13.27 -3.18
C ILE A 55 2.26 14.29 -2.88
N ALA A 56 1.90 15.09 -3.88
CA ALA A 56 0.89 16.15 -3.74
C ALA A 56 -0.51 15.60 -3.45
N ASP A 57 -0.94 14.55 -4.16
CA ASP A 57 -2.25 13.91 -3.93
C ASP A 57 -2.10 12.41 -3.66
N PRO A 58 -1.78 12.01 -2.41
CA PRO A 58 -1.64 10.60 -2.07
C PRO A 58 -2.99 9.86 -2.11
N ARG A 59 -4.13 10.55 -1.96
CA ARG A 59 -5.45 9.92 -1.95
C ARG A 59 -5.80 9.38 -3.33
N ARG A 60 -5.53 10.15 -4.39
CA ARG A 60 -5.71 9.69 -5.77
C ARG A 60 -4.86 8.47 -6.07
N VAL A 61 -3.59 8.50 -5.67
CA VAL A 61 -2.66 7.38 -5.88
C VAL A 61 -3.12 6.10 -5.16
N ILE A 62 -3.63 6.23 -3.92
CA ILE A 62 -4.22 5.10 -3.18
C ILE A 62 -5.47 4.57 -3.87
N ALA A 63 -6.34 5.46 -4.37
CA ALA A 63 -7.53 5.05 -5.11
C ALA A 63 -7.16 4.26 -6.38
N ASP A 64 -6.12 4.69 -7.10
CA ASP A 64 -5.63 3.99 -8.29
C ASP A 64 -4.98 2.64 -7.95
N LEU A 65 -4.24 2.55 -6.84
CA LEU A 65 -3.73 1.28 -6.32
C LEU A 65 -4.87 0.30 -6.01
N ARG A 66 -5.95 0.77 -5.39
CA ARG A 66 -7.15 -0.06 -5.12
C ARG A 66 -7.81 -0.54 -6.41
N LYS A 67 -7.97 0.33 -7.40
CA LYS A 67 -8.50 -0.04 -8.73
C LYS A 67 -7.66 -1.11 -9.42
N LYS A 68 -6.34 -1.12 -9.16
CA LYS A 68 -5.41 -2.14 -9.64
C LYS A 68 -5.42 -3.45 -8.84
N GLY A 69 -6.27 -3.58 -7.81
CA GLY A 69 -6.40 -4.81 -7.02
C GLY A 69 -5.57 -4.84 -5.72
N VAL A 70 -4.89 -3.74 -5.36
CA VAL A 70 -4.13 -3.70 -4.10
C VAL A 70 -5.07 -3.57 -2.91
N LYS A 71 -5.00 -4.55 -1.99
CA LYS A 71 -5.82 -4.61 -0.77
C LYS A 71 -5.36 -3.62 0.31
N ILE A 72 -5.52 -2.33 0.04
CA ILE A 72 -5.24 -1.24 1.00
C ILE A 72 -6.48 -1.03 1.86
N SER A 73 -6.36 -1.20 3.17
CA SER A 73 -7.40 -0.88 4.16
C SER A 73 -7.26 0.56 4.68
N ASP A 74 -8.35 1.14 5.19
CA ASP A 74 -8.32 2.44 5.86
C ASP A 74 -9.23 2.49 7.09
N TYR A 75 -8.93 3.42 8.00
CA TYR A 75 -9.78 3.77 9.13
C TYR A 75 -9.72 5.27 9.39
N TRP A 76 -10.77 5.80 10.01
CA TRP A 76 -10.84 7.20 10.41
C TRP A 76 -10.17 7.42 11.77
N CYS A 77 -9.37 8.47 11.87
CA CYS A 77 -8.83 9.02 13.11
C CYS A 77 -9.38 10.43 13.33
N THR A 78 -9.48 10.82 14.60
CA THR A 78 -9.83 12.18 15.01
C THR A 78 -8.58 12.83 15.60
N SER A 79 -8.26 14.04 15.14
CA SER A 79 -7.19 14.86 15.68
C SER A 79 -7.63 15.55 16.98
N ALA A 80 -6.68 16.04 17.77
CA ALA A 80 -6.95 16.84 18.97
C ALA A 80 -7.86 18.06 18.70
N LYS A 81 -7.79 18.62 17.48
CA LYS A 81 -8.65 19.73 17.02
C LYS A 81 -9.99 19.27 16.41
N ASN A 82 -10.44 18.05 16.73
CA ASN A 82 -11.66 17.43 16.19
C ASN A 82 -11.70 17.25 14.66
N ALA A 83 -10.56 17.44 13.98
CA ALA A 83 -10.45 17.21 12.54
C ALA A 83 -10.33 15.70 12.25
N ARG A 84 -11.09 15.20 11.28
CA ARG A 84 -11.06 13.79 10.88
C ARG A 84 -10.10 13.56 9.71
N TYR A 85 -9.27 12.53 9.83
CA TYR A 85 -8.35 12.13 8.76
C TYR A 85 -8.30 10.61 8.65
N LYS A 86 -7.95 10.11 7.46
CA LYS A 86 -7.80 8.66 7.22
C LYS A 86 -6.36 8.23 7.43
N LYS A 87 -6.18 7.05 8.00
CA LYS A 87 -4.93 6.30 7.97
C LYS A 87 -5.10 5.07 7.09
N TYR A 88 -4.09 4.79 6.28
CA TYR A 88 -4.05 3.71 5.29
C TYR A 88 -2.98 2.70 5.68
N TYR A 89 -3.27 1.43 5.43
CA TYR A 89 -2.39 0.31 5.77
C TYR A 89 -2.69 -0.89 4.89
N ILE A 90 -1.71 -1.76 4.70
CA ILE A 90 -1.91 -3.08 4.09
C ILE A 90 -2.02 -4.08 5.23
N LYS A 91 -3.12 -4.83 5.29
CA LYS A 91 -3.24 -5.95 6.22
C LYS A 91 -2.28 -7.03 5.76
N ASP A 92 -1.17 -7.18 6.47
CA ASP A 92 -0.27 -8.30 6.24
C ASP A 92 -1.08 -9.59 6.44
N THR A 93 -1.30 -10.31 5.34
CA THR A 93 -1.83 -11.67 5.44
C THR A 93 -0.65 -12.52 5.89
N LYS A 94 -0.49 -12.56 7.22
CA LYS A 94 0.49 -13.33 8.02
C LYS A 94 1.62 -13.94 7.19
N ARG A 95 2.79 -13.29 7.24
CA ARG A 95 4.09 -13.89 6.88
C ARG A 95 4.38 -15.16 7.66
#